data_AF-A0A1E3LEF8-F1
#
_entry.id   AF-A0A1E3LEF8-F1
#
_cell.length_a   1.000
_cell.length_b   1.000
_cell.length_c   1.000
_cell.angle_alpha   90.00
_cell.angle_beta   90.00
_cell.angle_gamma   90.00
#
_symmetry.space_group_name_H-M   'P 1'
#
loop_
_entity.id
_entity.type
_entity.pdbx_description
1 polymer ?
#
loop_
_entity_poly.entity_id
_entity_poly.type
_entity_poly.pdbx_seq_one_letter_code
_entity_poly.pdbx_strand_id
1 'polypeptide(L)'
;MVWEVIRPWVSACFPAWRECKPEPSLDVAIQEFDAVLQQCSAGSHEIDRAIERLQKVAARADNWRVISAAFKEGTDRKSMVAKLVRSHLVTCDVGMKHALRVADIKTLGDEATIMLHALTPSARAEILDRWSAPEHASLMMTPSGLVAMDIPGTAFRCPVMDGCISPNGLGLTQREATQFLLARLDDRQTSTTVLDALPEVAPRQRYVVGNLLAKVMGANGSPLSEVDRDALYGVAVIVHDALKGRNDVPVSLGDRFSRFFAISGDHARAAEAHDTVAAFRLQLARNEAGLSKKVPETLRDAHWERAIFNATLSAARLSTAALHLACLETNKPEEIRSCLATARRFRDAGDAAYALAYYARAAQTSALTNAFGEVEKILDEARGEVRGDYEGLCMTYERCAKTFEACGYPFAAALLHMLAVDYVTKLRAQGVDEAITMPLATHHRSCAQECFARANRKAGPEDIGSLLAFTAGPLWGKLISPDGVVGQTAIIRFSEACDAITCNPFDVEPDSRWVLMHGGTQTTGRELYDFVTEGTMRALIASGTRHPCHNRAYQRSDFVRGLKVVNMLYTAGRQSQDAERALRSDVIQQEQESIDDDSSIRGNGVS
;
A
#
# COMPACT_ATOMS: atom_id res chain seq x y z
N MET A 1 52.19 -35.80 73.61
CA MET A 1 53.44 -35.36 72.98
C MET A 1 53.42 -35.37 71.45
N VAL A 2 52.79 -36.35 70.78
CA VAL A 2 52.74 -36.39 69.29
C VAL A 2 51.83 -35.30 68.68
N TRP A 3 50.86 -34.78 69.45
CA TRP A 3 49.86 -33.82 68.95
C TRP A 3 50.29 -32.35 68.91
N GLU A 4 51.34 -31.98 69.64
CA GLU A 4 51.85 -30.60 69.63
C GLU A 4 52.82 -30.34 68.47
N VAL A 5 53.43 -31.39 67.90
CA VAL A 5 54.38 -31.28 66.78
C VAL A 5 53.66 -31.24 65.42
N ILE A 6 52.46 -31.83 65.32
CA ILE A 6 51.70 -31.90 64.06
C ILE A 6 50.83 -30.65 63.83
N ARG A 7 50.49 -29.90 64.89
CA ARG A 7 49.62 -28.71 64.82
C ARG A 7 50.16 -27.59 63.89
N PRO A 8 51.47 -27.26 63.88
CA PRO A 8 52.00 -26.26 62.96
C PRO A 8 51.99 -26.72 61.50
N TRP A 9 52.14 -28.02 61.24
CA TRP A 9 52.13 -28.58 59.88
C TRP A 9 50.72 -28.68 59.30
N VAL A 10 49.72 -29.05 60.12
CA VAL A 10 48.32 -29.01 59.69
C VAL A 10 47.88 -27.56 59.41
N SER A 11 48.34 -26.58 60.18
CA SER A 11 48.05 -25.17 59.90
C SER A 11 48.79 -24.59 58.68
N ALA A 12 49.89 -25.20 58.25
CA ALA A 12 50.66 -24.77 57.06
C ALA A 12 50.23 -25.48 55.77
N CYS A 13 49.56 -26.63 55.87
CA CYS A 13 49.08 -27.41 54.72
C CYS A 13 47.60 -27.22 54.38
N PHE A 14 46.84 -26.44 55.16
CA PHE A 14 45.56 -25.89 54.71
C PHE A 14 45.84 -24.56 54.00
N PRO A 15 45.82 -24.50 52.65
CA PRO A 15 45.77 -23.20 52.00
C PRO A 15 44.53 -22.51 52.55
N ALA A 16 44.70 -21.26 52.96
CA ALA A 16 43.63 -20.36 53.35
C ALA A 16 42.41 -20.70 52.48
N TRP A 17 41.36 -21.23 53.10
CA TRP A 17 40.03 -21.11 52.54
C TRP A 17 39.88 -19.60 52.39
N ARG A 18 40.19 -19.08 51.19
CA ARG A 18 39.56 -17.86 50.71
C ARG A 18 38.12 -18.07 51.10
N GLU A 19 37.57 -17.16 51.89
CA GLU A 19 36.14 -17.06 52.04
C GLU A 19 35.57 -17.23 50.63
N CYS A 20 35.09 -18.44 50.33
CA CYS A 20 34.39 -18.72 49.11
C CYS A 20 33.12 -17.96 49.34
N LYS A 21 33.15 -16.66 49.00
CA LYS A 21 31.94 -15.87 48.84
C LYS A 21 31.02 -16.80 48.05
N PRO A 22 29.86 -17.19 48.62
CA PRO A 22 28.96 -18.11 47.94
C PRO A 22 28.80 -17.58 46.52
N GLU A 23 29.17 -18.41 45.54
CA GLU A 23 29.24 -17.92 44.18
C GLU A 23 27.85 -17.40 43.79
N PRO A 24 27.75 -16.21 43.19
CA PRO A 24 26.47 -15.53 43.04
C PRO A 24 25.50 -16.40 42.25
N SER A 25 24.23 -16.41 42.67
CA SER A 25 23.15 -16.95 41.85
C SER A 25 23.06 -16.19 40.53
N LEU A 26 22.42 -16.78 39.52
CA LEU A 26 22.28 -16.14 38.20
C LEU A 26 21.71 -14.71 38.32
N ASP A 27 20.70 -14.52 39.15
CA ASP A 27 20.06 -13.21 39.37
C ASP A 27 21.03 -12.18 39.98
N VAL A 28 21.84 -12.59 40.96
CA VAL A 28 22.85 -11.71 41.56
C VAL A 28 23.93 -11.35 40.53
N ALA A 29 24.36 -12.30 39.71
CA ALA A 29 25.34 -12.03 38.66
C ALA A 29 24.81 -11.07 37.58
N ILE A 30 23.52 -11.14 37.25
CA ILE A 30 22.86 -10.20 36.34
C ILE A 30 22.74 -8.81 36.98
N GLN A 31 22.34 -8.72 38.26
CA GLN A 31 22.29 -7.44 38.98
C GLN A 31 23.67 -6.77 39.11
N GLU A 32 24.72 -7.56 39.39
CA GLU A 32 26.09 -7.06 39.41
C GLU A 32 26.54 -6.58 38.02
N PHE A 33 26.15 -7.31 36.96
CA PHE A 33 26.42 -6.90 35.59
C PHE A 33 25.72 -5.59 35.23
N ASP A 34 24.43 -5.45 35.55
CA ASP A 34 23.67 -4.22 35.34
C ASP A 34 24.27 -3.03 36.12
N ALA A 35 24.72 -3.25 37.35
CA ALA A 35 25.40 -2.23 38.15
C ALA A 35 26.71 -1.75 37.50
N VAL A 36 27.50 -2.67 36.91
CA VAL A 36 28.71 -2.31 36.15
C VAL A 36 28.34 -1.45 34.94
N LEU A 37 27.27 -1.80 34.21
CA LEU A 37 26.83 -1.03 33.03
C LEU A 37 26.37 0.40 33.37
N GLN A 38 25.90 0.62 34.61
CA GLN A 38 25.52 1.95 35.10
C GLN A 38 26.73 2.79 35.54
N GLN A 39 27.83 2.17 35.95
CA GLN A 39 28.99 2.85 36.53
C GLN A 39 30.14 3.08 35.54
N CYS A 40 30.21 2.28 34.47
CA CYS A 40 31.32 2.30 33.53
C CYS A 40 30.99 3.03 32.23
N SER A 41 32.02 3.51 31.54
CA SER A 41 31.90 4.09 30.19
C SER A 41 31.98 3.02 29.09
N ALA A 42 31.40 3.32 27.93
CA ALA A 42 31.39 2.41 26.79
C ALA A 42 32.82 2.06 26.32
N GLY A 43 33.17 0.78 26.43
CA GLY A 43 34.51 0.26 26.08
C GLY A 43 35.49 0.12 27.24
N SER A 44 35.02 0.29 28.48
CA SER A 44 35.78 -0.10 29.66
C SER A 44 36.07 -1.61 29.64
N HIS A 45 37.30 -1.99 29.97
CA HIS A 45 37.68 -3.39 30.20
C HIS A 45 36.92 -4.04 31.37
N GLU A 46 36.33 -3.25 32.25
CA GLU A 46 35.46 -3.75 33.32
C GLU A 46 34.18 -4.36 32.76
N ILE A 47 33.67 -3.83 31.64
CA ILE A 47 32.51 -4.39 30.92
C ILE A 47 32.90 -5.73 30.31
N ASP A 48 34.06 -5.84 29.64
CA ASP A 48 34.57 -7.11 29.09
C ASP A 48 34.65 -8.19 30.18
N ARG A 49 35.24 -7.84 31.34
CA ARG A 49 35.33 -8.74 32.49
C ARG A 49 33.96 -9.12 33.05
N ALA A 50 33.02 -8.18 33.09
CA ALA A 50 31.67 -8.44 33.55
C ALA A 50 30.91 -9.38 32.60
N ILE A 51 31.08 -9.20 31.28
CA ILE A 51 30.56 -10.11 30.24
C ILE A 51 31.12 -11.52 30.46
N GLU A 52 32.45 -11.67 30.58
CA GLU A 52 33.10 -12.98 30.79
C GLU A 52 32.62 -13.67 32.08
N ARG A 53 32.49 -12.90 33.17
CA ARG A 53 31.97 -13.42 34.45
C ARG A 53 30.54 -13.90 34.31
N LEU A 54 29.66 -13.09 33.74
CA LEU A 54 28.25 -13.46 33.57
C LEU A 54 28.10 -14.66 32.65
N GLN A 55 28.85 -14.72 31.56
CA GLN A 55 28.89 -15.90 30.68
C GLN A 55 29.34 -17.16 31.45
N LYS A 56 30.37 -17.06 32.28
CA LYS A 56 30.84 -18.20 33.09
C LYS A 56 29.78 -18.66 34.10
N VAL A 57 29.09 -17.73 34.76
CA VAL A 57 28.03 -18.04 35.74
C VAL A 57 26.82 -18.67 35.05
N ALA A 58 26.33 -18.07 33.96
CA ALA A 58 25.21 -18.59 33.18
C ALA A 58 25.52 -19.95 32.55
N ALA A 59 26.77 -20.17 32.13
CA ALA A 59 27.26 -21.45 31.65
C ALA A 59 27.63 -22.43 32.78
N ARG A 60 27.15 -22.31 34.03
CA ARG A 60 27.23 -23.38 35.06
C ARG A 60 26.11 -24.41 34.90
N ALA A 61 26.31 -25.64 35.39
CA ALA A 61 25.39 -26.74 35.09
C ALA A 61 23.98 -26.47 35.63
N ASP A 62 23.89 -25.98 36.86
CA ASP A 62 22.62 -25.70 37.54
C ASP A 62 21.89 -24.52 36.87
N ASN A 63 22.61 -23.42 36.57
CA ASN A 63 22.03 -22.26 35.89
C ASN A 63 21.64 -22.58 34.44
N TRP A 64 22.47 -23.32 33.71
CA TRP A 64 22.17 -23.75 32.35
C TRP A 64 20.96 -24.66 32.32
N ARG A 65 20.75 -25.54 33.31
CA ARG A 65 19.56 -26.39 33.38
C ARG A 65 18.27 -25.57 33.41
N VAL A 66 18.29 -24.42 34.08
CA VAL A 66 17.16 -23.47 34.11
C VAL A 66 17.04 -22.74 32.77
N ILE A 67 18.14 -22.15 32.27
CA ILE A 67 18.16 -21.40 31.01
C ILE A 67 17.76 -22.27 29.81
N SER A 68 18.25 -23.50 29.74
CA SER A 68 18.05 -24.40 28.61
C SER A 68 16.60 -24.81 28.42
N ALA A 69 15.76 -24.72 29.46
CA ALA A 69 14.33 -25.01 29.34
C ALA A 69 13.62 -24.07 28.36
N ALA A 70 14.16 -22.87 28.13
CA ALA A 70 13.63 -21.92 27.17
C ALA A 70 14.01 -22.23 25.71
N PHE A 71 14.97 -23.13 25.47
CA PHE A 71 15.55 -23.40 24.15
C PHE A 71 15.38 -24.85 23.68
N LYS A 72 15.38 -25.05 22.36
CA LYS A 72 15.32 -26.36 21.72
C LYS A 72 16.50 -27.24 22.15
N GLU A 73 16.26 -28.54 22.24
CA GLU A 73 17.30 -29.53 22.52
C GLU A 73 18.43 -29.48 21.47
N GLY A 74 19.65 -29.77 21.90
CA GLY A 74 20.84 -29.73 21.02
C GLY A 74 21.46 -28.35 20.80
N THR A 75 20.92 -27.30 21.45
CA THR A 75 21.51 -25.96 21.40
C THR A 75 22.90 -25.94 22.06
N ASP A 76 23.91 -25.39 21.36
CA ASP A 76 25.25 -25.24 21.93
C ASP A 76 25.25 -24.24 23.11
N ARG A 77 25.56 -24.77 24.30
CA ARG A 77 25.56 -24.01 25.56
C ARG A 77 26.44 -22.77 25.51
N LYS A 78 27.68 -22.90 25.03
CA LYS A 78 28.65 -21.80 25.07
C LYS A 78 28.21 -20.65 24.14
N SER A 79 27.82 -20.99 22.91
CA SER A 79 27.33 -20.04 21.92
C SER A 79 26.04 -19.36 22.35
N MET A 80 25.09 -20.11 22.94
CA MET A 80 23.80 -19.55 23.37
C MET A 80 23.95 -18.61 24.56
N VAL A 81 24.74 -18.99 25.58
CA VAL A 81 25.02 -18.11 26.72
C VAL A 81 25.71 -16.82 26.26
N ALA A 82 26.66 -16.90 25.32
CA ALA A 82 27.31 -15.72 24.79
C ALA A 82 26.32 -14.77 24.09
N LYS A 83 25.37 -15.32 23.32
CA LYS A 83 24.30 -14.55 22.65
C LYS A 83 23.35 -13.94 23.66
N LEU A 84 22.90 -14.69 24.67
CA LEU A 84 22.04 -14.19 25.75
C LEU A 84 22.64 -12.99 26.48
N VAL A 85 23.90 -13.12 26.91
CA VAL A 85 24.60 -12.05 27.61
C VAL A 85 24.76 -10.83 26.71
N ARG A 86 25.06 -11.02 25.43
CA ARG A 86 25.19 -9.89 24.49
C ARG A 86 23.84 -9.25 24.15
N SER A 87 22.77 -10.03 23.98
CA SER A 87 21.42 -9.52 23.79
C SER A 87 20.97 -8.70 24.99
N HIS A 88 21.29 -9.13 26.21
CA HIS A 88 21.00 -8.38 27.42
C HIS A 88 21.86 -7.12 27.57
N LEU A 89 23.16 -7.20 27.25
CA LEU A 89 24.06 -6.05 27.23
C LEU A 89 23.48 -4.88 26.40
N VAL A 90 22.95 -5.17 25.21
CA VAL A 90 22.46 -4.14 24.28
C VAL A 90 21.10 -3.55 24.65
N THR A 91 20.48 -3.96 25.77
CA THR A 91 19.24 -3.32 26.26
C THR A 91 19.50 -2.01 27.00
N CYS A 92 20.75 -1.65 27.27
CA CYS A 92 21.14 -0.36 27.84
C CYS A 92 22.01 0.47 26.87
N ASP A 93 22.08 1.79 27.07
CA ASP A 93 22.84 2.69 26.19
C ASP A 93 24.35 2.42 26.20
N VAL A 94 24.95 2.25 27.38
CA VAL A 94 26.38 1.96 27.55
C VAL A 94 26.74 0.63 26.89
N GLY A 95 25.92 -0.39 27.10
CA GLY A 95 26.13 -1.71 26.54
C GLY A 95 25.94 -1.77 25.03
N MET A 96 24.94 -1.06 24.48
CA MET A 96 24.79 -0.90 23.02
C MET A 96 26.02 -0.22 22.41
N LYS A 97 26.47 0.90 22.98
CA LYS A 97 27.68 1.61 22.52
C LYS A 97 28.93 0.74 22.62
N HIS A 98 29.05 -0.06 23.68
CA HIS A 98 30.16 -1.00 23.84
C HIS A 98 30.12 -2.10 22.77
N ALA A 99 28.96 -2.73 22.54
CA ALA A 99 28.80 -3.78 21.54
C ALA A 99 29.09 -3.30 20.11
N LEU A 100 28.66 -2.08 19.77
CA LEU A 100 28.89 -1.46 18.46
C LEU A 100 30.37 -1.16 18.15
N ARG A 101 31.27 -1.25 19.14
CA ARG A 101 32.72 -1.15 18.91
C ARG A 101 33.30 -2.43 18.31
N VAL A 102 32.59 -3.55 18.42
CA VAL A 102 33.11 -4.89 18.07
C VAL A 102 32.25 -5.58 17.00
N ALA A 103 30.97 -5.22 16.89
CA ALA A 103 30.03 -5.76 15.91
C ALA A 103 29.15 -4.64 15.33
N ASP A 104 28.72 -4.78 14.08
CA ASP A 104 27.72 -3.88 13.51
C ASP A 104 26.29 -4.24 13.98
N ILE A 105 25.35 -3.31 13.78
CA ILE A 105 23.96 -3.49 14.24
C ILE A 105 23.28 -4.70 13.57
N LYS A 106 23.69 -5.03 12.34
CA LYS A 106 23.16 -6.17 11.59
C LYS A 106 23.59 -7.48 12.25
N THR A 107 24.85 -7.60 12.64
CA THR A 107 25.40 -8.77 13.33
C THR A 107 24.70 -8.99 14.67
N LEU A 108 24.45 -7.92 15.43
CA LEU A 108 23.68 -8.00 16.67
C LEU A 108 22.24 -8.48 16.43
N GLY A 109 21.61 -8.00 15.36
CA GLY A 109 20.28 -8.44 14.93
C GLY A 109 20.24 -9.90 14.49
N ASP A 110 21.24 -10.36 13.74
CA ASP A 110 21.37 -11.75 13.30
C ASP A 110 21.56 -12.70 14.50
N GLU A 111 22.37 -12.31 15.50
CA GLU A 111 22.54 -13.08 16.74
C GLU A 111 21.26 -13.18 17.56
N ALA A 112 20.54 -12.06 17.74
CA ALA A 112 19.24 -12.05 18.42
C ALA A 112 18.23 -12.94 17.68
N THR A 113 18.20 -12.87 16.35
CA THR A 113 17.33 -13.68 15.49
C THR A 113 17.60 -15.18 15.67
N ILE A 114 18.86 -15.60 15.66
CA ILE A 114 19.27 -17.00 15.90
C ILE A 114 18.82 -17.49 17.29
N MET A 115 19.00 -16.66 18.31
CA MET A 115 18.57 -16.99 19.67
C MET A 115 17.05 -17.18 19.75
N LEU A 116 16.27 -16.27 19.17
CA LEU A 116 14.81 -16.34 19.19
C LEU A 116 14.28 -17.52 18.36
N HIS A 117 14.92 -17.85 17.25
CA HIS A 117 14.61 -19.06 16.48
C HIS A 117 14.82 -20.35 17.28
N ALA A 118 15.76 -20.34 18.23
CA ALA A 118 16.08 -21.47 19.08
C ALA A 118 15.12 -21.64 20.27
N LEU A 119 14.16 -20.73 20.49
CA LEU A 119 13.18 -20.86 21.57
C LEU A 119 12.31 -22.12 21.41
N THR A 120 11.92 -22.72 22.54
CA THR A 120 10.88 -23.75 22.54
C THR A 120 9.51 -23.14 22.20
N PRO A 121 8.57 -23.94 21.66
CA PRO A 121 7.19 -23.48 21.45
C PRO A 121 6.55 -22.93 22.74
N SER A 122 6.82 -23.57 23.89
CA SER A 122 6.30 -23.14 25.19
C SER A 122 6.86 -21.79 25.63
N ALA A 123 8.17 -21.57 25.50
CA ALA A 123 8.80 -20.28 25.82
C ALA A 123 8.29 -19.16 24.90
N ARG A 124 8.15 -19.44 23.59
CA ARG A 124 7.54 -18.49 22.65
C ARG A 124 6.09 -18.16 23.05
N ALA A 125 5.29 -19.16 23.39
CA ALA A 125 3.90 -18.94 23.80
C ALA A 125 3.81 -18.09 25.06
N GLU A 126 4.67 -18.34 26.06
CA GLU A 126 4.71 -17.55 27.29
C GLU A 126 5.10 -16.08 27.04
N ILE A 127 6.04 -15.80 26.12
CA ILE A 127 6.35 -14.42 25.70
C ILE A 127 5.09 -13.72 25.19
N LEU A 128 4.34 -14.38 24.30
CA LEU A 128 3.14 -13.79 23.68
C LEU A 128 1.99 -13.62 24.67
N ASP A 129 1.83 -14.56 25.59
CA ASP A 129 0.81 -14.50 26.64
C ASP A 129 1.03 -13.29 27.54
N ARG A 130 2.29 -13.04 27.93
CA ARG A 130 2.67 -11.85 28.73
C ARG A 130 2.36 -10.53 28.03
N TRP A 131 2.41 -10.46 26.69
CA TRP A 131 2.05 -9.24 25.94
C TRP A 131 0.55 -8.96 26.00
N SER A 132 -0.26 -10.00 26.19
CA SER A 132 -1.72 -9.90 26.27
C SER A 132 -2.22 -9.65 27.69
N ALA A 133 -1.37 -9.83 28.71
CA ALA A 133 -1.72 -9.70 30.11
C ALA A 133 -1.50 -8.24 30.59
N PRO A 134 -2.56 -7.47 30.88
CA PRO A 134 -2.44 -6.05 31.25
C PRO A 134 -1.71 -5.80 32.58
N GLU A 135 -1.51 -6.85 33.36
CA GLU A 135 -0.89 -6.83 34.70
C GLU A 135 0.61 -7.18 34.67
N HIS A 136 1.12 -7.65 33.52
CA HIS A 136 2.50 -8.08 33.36
C HIS A 136 3.20 -7.17 32.36
N ALA A 137 3.83 -6.09 32.85
CA ALA A 137 4.72 -5.28 32.05
C ALA A 137 5.95 -6.13 31.67
N SER A 138 5.95 -6.64 30.44
CA SER A 138 6.91 -7.64 29.93
C SER A 138 7.80 -7.09 28.81
N LEU A 139 7.56 -5.83 28.43
CA LEU A 139 8.30 -5.10 27.42
C LEU A 139 8.86 -3.82 28.03
N MET A 140 10.07 -3.44 27.65
CA MET A 140 10.72 -2.21 28.08
C MET A 140 11.19 -1.42 26.86
N MET A 141 10.99 -0.10 26.84
CA MET A 141 11.66 0.74 25.86
C MET A 141 13.08 1.00 26.33
N THR A 142 14.07 0.61 25.52
CA THR A 142 15.47 0.87 25.82
C THR A 142 15.80 2.34 25.54
N PRO A 143 16.85 2.91 26.16
CA PRO A 143 17.31 4.26 25.83
C PRO A 143 17.75 4.44 24.36
N SER A 144 18.10 3.33 23.68
CA SER A 144 18.42 3.31 22.25
C SER A 144 17.18 3.28 21.34
N GLY A 145 15.97 3.26 21.92
CA GLY A 145 14.69 3.27 21.22
C GLY A 145 14.27 1.91 20.66
N LEU A 146 14.86 0.81 21.15
CA LEU A 146 14.42 -0.54 20.83
C LEU A 146 13.47 -1.03 21.92
N VAL A 147 12.54 -1.90 21.57
CA VAL A 147 11.72 -2.57 22.57
C VAL A 147 12.46 -3.84 23.01
N ALA A 148 12.75 -3.99 24.29
CA ALA A 148 13.32 -5.18 24.88
C ALA A 148 12.24 -6.04 25.52
N MET A 149 12.35 -7.35 25.38
CA MET A 149 11.47 -8.35 25.99
C MET A 149 12.25 -9.28 26.91
N ASP A 150 11.60 -9.75 27.98
CA ASP A 150 12.16 -10.77 28.84
C ASP A 150 12.10 -12.15 28.17
N ILE A 151 13.12 -13.00 28.43
CA ILE A 151 13.10 -14.41 28.00
C ILE A 151 12.59 -15.27 29.16
N PRO A 152 11.46 -15.97 29.01
CA PRO A 152 10.83 -16.73 30.08
C PRO A 152 11.73 -17.74 30.76
N GLY A 153 11.53 -17.92 32.07
CA GLY A 153 12.38 -18.79 32.89
C GLY A 153 13.82 -18.31 33.02
N THR A 154 14.16 -17.12 32.49
CA THR A 154 15.47 -16.50 32.62
C THR A 154 15.33 -15.06 33.11
N ALA A 155 16.42 -14.51 33.64
CA ALA A 155 16.53 -13.09 33.96
C ALA A 155 17.15 -12.27 32.81
N PHE A 156 17.32 -12.87 31.62
CA PHE A 156 17.88 -12.19 30.46
C PHE A 156 16.80 -11.48 29.64
N ARG A 157 17.24 -10.42 28.95
CA ARG A 157 16.42 -9.61 28.05
C ARG A 157 16.98 -9.64 26.63
N CYS A 158 16.10 -9.50 25.66
CA CYS A 158 16.45 -9.39 24.25
C CYS A 158 15.79 -8.17 23.63
N PRO A 159 16.53 -7.27 22.95
CA PRO A 159 15.90 -6.26 22.11
C PRO A 159 15.27 -6.91 20.88
N VAL A 160 14.10 -6.42 20.50
CA VAL A 160 13.45 -6.73 19.24
C VAL A 160 14.14 -5.91 18.15
N MET A 161 14.95 -6.59 17.35
CA MET A 161 15.61 -6.03 16.17
C MET A 161 14.92 -6.51 14.89
N ASP A 162 15.38 -6.02 13.74
CA ASP A 162 14.73 -6.20 12.45
C ASP A 162 14.44 -7.69 12.11
N GLY A 163 15.46 -8.54 12.24
CA GLY A 163 15.34 -9.97 11.99
C GLY A 163 14.42 -10.72 12.96
N CYS A 164 14.16 -10.16 14.14
CA CYS A 164 13.33 -10.78 15.18
C CYS A 164 11.84 -10.85 14.77
N ILE A 165 11.39 -9.98 13.87
CA ILE A 165 9.99 -9.90 13.42
C ILE A 165 9.71 -10.87 12.26
N SER A 166 10.76 -11.39 11.62
CA SER A 166 10.70 -12.28 10.47
C SER A 166 10.40 -13.74 10.85
N PRO A 167 10.07 -14.63 9.88
CA PRO A 167 9.95 -16.08 10.13
C PRO A 167 11.20 -16.73 10.73
N ASN A 168 12.38 -16.11 10.54
CA ASN A 168 13.64 -16.58 11.10
C ASN A 168 13.87 -16.09 12.53
N GLY A 169 13.00 -15.26 13.09
CA GLY A 169 13.02 -14.80 14.49
C GLY A 169 11.83 -15.36 15.28
N LEU A 170 11.02 -14.47 15.88
CA LEU A 170 9.76 -14.82 16.55
C LEU A 170 8.67 -15.27 15.59
N GLY A 171 8.78 -14.92 14.31
CA GLY A 171 7.82 -15.30 13.28
C GLY A 171 6.42 -14.75 13.58
N LEU A 172 6.31 -13.47 13.93
CA LEU A 172 5.04 -12.87 14.35
C LEU A 172 4.00 -12.93 13.22
N THR A 173 2.83 -13.45 13.58
CA THR A 173 1.59 -13.29 12.84
C THR A 173 1.05 -11.86 12.98
N GLN A 174 0.05 -11.48 12.18
CA GLN A 174 -0.57 -10.16 12.30
C GLN A 174 -1.15 -9.93 13.71
N ARG A 175 -1.85 -10.93 14.27
CA ARG A 175 -2.45 -10.85 15.61
C ARG A 175 -1.40 -10.70 16.71
N GLU A 176 -0.31 -11.45 16.64
CA GLU A 176 0.78 -11.36 17.62
C GLU A 176 1.53 -10.02 17.52
N ALA A 177 1.70 -9.48 16.30
CA ALA A 177 2.27 -8.15 16.11
C ALA A 177 1.33 -7.04 16.64
N THR A 178 0.02 -7.21 16.49
CA THR A 178 -1.00 -6.33 17.09
C THR A 178 -0.92 -6.37 18.62
N GLN A 179 -0.86 -7.57 19.22
CA GLN A 179 -0.67 -7.73 20.67
C GLN A 179 0.60 -7.05 21.16
N PHE A 180 1.70 -7.18 20.41
CA PHE A 180 2.95 -6.50 20.73
C PHE A 180 2.79 -4.96 20.73
N LEU A 181 2.07 -4.38 19.76
CA LEU A 181 1.84 -2.93 19.74
C LEU A 181 0.97 -2.43 20.90
N LEU A 182 -0.01 -3.25 21.32
CA LEU A 182 -0.94 -2.90 22.40
C LEU A 182 -0.41 -3.25 23.79
N ALA A 183 0.69 -3.99 23.88
CA ALA A 183 1.32 -4.36 25.14
C ALA A 183 1.84 -3.11 25.88
N ARG A 184 1.67 -3.13 27.21
CA ARG A 184 2.14 -2.05 28.10
C ARG A 184 3.65 -2.15 28.32
N LEU A 185 4.31 -1.00 28.29
CA LEU A 185 5.72 -0.90 28.64
C LEU A 185 5.91 -0.92 30.17
N ASP A 186 7.00 -1.52 30.63
CA ASP A 186 7.51 -1.45 32.00
C ASP A 186 8.16 -0.08 32.22
N ASP A 187 7.32 0.95 32.20
CA ASP A 187 7.61 2.18 32.89
C ASP A 187 6.69 2.24 34.12
N ARG A 188 7.29 2.45 35.29
CA ARG A 188 6.59 2.34 36.58
C ARG A 188 5.62 3.51 36.83
N GLN A 189 5.36 4.36 35.84
CA GLN A 189 4.68 5.65 36.04
C GLN A 189 3.52 5.93 35.05
N THR A 190 3.43 5.24 33.92
CA THR A 190 2.44 5.50 32.87
C THR A 190 1.81 4.22 32.32
N SER A 191 0.62 4.36 31.73
CA SER A 191 -0.06 3.28 31.01
C SER A 191 0.32 3.23 29.52
N THR A 192 1.53 3.68 29.16
CA THR A 192 2.00 3.80 27.78
C THR A 192 2.13 2.43 27.12
N THR A 193 1.52 2.26 25.95
CA THR A 193 1.68 1.07 25.11
C THR A 193 2.92 1.19 24.23
N VAL A 194 3.34 0.09 23.60
CA VAL A 194 4.40 0.15 22.59
C VAL A 194 4.04 1.13 21.48
N LEU A 195 2.79 1.10 20.98
CA LEU A 195 2.31 1.99 19.91
C LEU A 195 2.49 3.47 20.28
N ASP A 196 2.16 3.85 21.52
CA ASP A 196 2.27 5.23 22.01
C ASP A 196 3.73 5.72 22.04
N ALA A 197 4.69 4.83 22.28
CA ALA A 197 6.11 5.17 22.35
C ALA A 197 6.81 5.18 20.97
N LEU A 198 6.20 4.57 19.94
CA LEU A 198 6.81 4.46 18.61
C LEU A 198 7.11 5.79 17.90
N PRO A 199 6.29 6.86 17.98
CA PRO A 199 6.57 8.12 17.29
C PRO A 199 7.96 8.71 17.59
N GLU A 200 8.42 8.62 18.84
CA GLU A 200 9.71 9.19 19.26
C GLU A 200 10.91 8.39 18.72
N VAL A 201 10.75 7.07 18.56
CA VAL A 201 11.84 6.16 18.19
C VAL A 201 11.86 5.82 16.70
N ALA A 202 10.72 5.92 16.01
CA ALA A 202 10.54 5.58 14.60
C ALA A 202 11.56 6.21 13.64
N PRO A 203 11.96 7.51 13.76
CA PRO A 203 12.97 8.09 12.87
C PRO A 203 14.33 7.40 12.96
N ARG A 204 14.72 6.97 14.17
CA ARG A 204 16.01 6.31 14.45
C ARG A 204 15.96 4.82 14.11
N GLN A 205 14.84 4.16 14.40
CA GLN A 205 14.63 2.71 14.26
C GLN A 205 13.72 2.33 13.09
N ARG A 206 13.72 3.14 12.02
CA ARG A 206 12.77 3.07 10.90
C ARG A 206 12.56 1.68 10.27
N TYR A 207 13.59 0.84 10.18
CA TYR A 207 13.47 -0.51 9.62
C TYR A 207 12.78 -1.47 10.58
N VAL A 208 13.18 -1.46 11.85
CA VAL A 208 12.57 -2.29 12.90
C VAL A 208 11.10 -1.92 13.08
N VAL A 209 10.82 -0.63 13.23
CA VAL A 209 9.45 -0.12 13.37
C VAL A 209 8.67 -0.37 12.09
N GLY A 210 9.23 -0.10 10.90
CA GLY A 210 8.58 -0.35 9.63
C GLY A 210 8.17 -1.81 9.43
N ASN A 211 9.07 -2.76 9.72
CA ASN A 211 8.75 -4.18 9.58
C ASN A 211 7.72 -4.66 10.61
N LEU A 212 7.70 -4.07 11.81
CA LEU A 212 6.64 -4.31 12.80
C LEU A 212 5.29 -3.80 12.29
N LEU A 213 5.24 -2.56 11.79
CA LEU A 213 4.03 -1.98 11.21
C LEU A 213 3.52 -2.79 10.01
N ALA A 214 4.43 -3.25 9.14
CA ALA A 214 4.11 -4.11 8.00
C ALA A 214 3.49 -5.45 8.40
N LYS A 215 3.82 -5.98 9.59
CA LYS A 215 3.16 -7.17 10.14
C LYS A 215 1.76 -6.86 10.64
N VAL A 216 1.57 -5.72 11.31
CA VAL A 216 0.28 -5.28 11.83
C VAL A 216 -0.72 -4.94 10.73
N MET A 217 -0.27 -4.32 9.64
CA MET A 217 -1.12 -3.96 8.49
C MET A 217 -1.60 -5.17 7.68
N GLY A 218 -1.13 -6.39 7.93
CA GLY A 218 -1.65 -7.59 7.27
C GLY A 218 -1.49 -7.62 5.73
N ALA A 219 -1.96 -8.69 5.09
CA ALA A 219 -1.76 -8.94 3.66
C ALA A 219 -2.31 -7.81 2.76
N ASN A 220 -3.50 -7.32 3.09
CA ASN A 220 -4.28 -6.33 2.34
C ASN A 220 -3.94 -4.88 2.72
N GLY A 221 -3.04 -4.66 3.69
CA GLY A 221 -2.74 -3.32 4.21
C GLY A 221 -3.72 -2.84 5.27
N SER A 222 -4.68 -3.65 5.72
CA SER A 222 -5.61 -3.33 6.80
C SER A 222 -5.13 -3.87 8.15
N PRO A 223 -5.01 -3.02 9.19
CA PRO A 223 -4.78 -3.49 10.56
C PRO A 223 -6.01 -4.21 11.12
N LEU A 224 -5.83 -4.95 12.21
CA LEU A 224 -6.96 -5.50 12.99
C LEU A 224 -7.71 -4.37 13.70
N SER A 225 -8.99 -4.59 14.00
CA SER A 225 -9.88 -3.56 14.56
C SER A 225 -9.51 -3.11 15.98
N GLU A 226 -8.69 -3.88 16.71
CA GLU A 226 -8.26 -3.49 18.06
C GLU A 226 -7.16 -2.40 18.06
N VAL A 227 -6.53 -2.12 16.91
CA VAL A 227 -5.47 -1.11 16.79
C VAL A 227 -6.09 0.24 16.45
N ASP A 228 -5.74 1.28 17.21
CA ASP A 228 -6.05 2.65 16.84
C ASP A 228 -5.40 2.98 15.48
N ARG A 229 -6.26 3.17 14.48
CA ARG A 229 -5.85 3.39 13.10
C ARG A 229 -5.17 4.74 12.91
N ASP A 230 -5.56 5.76 13.65
CA ASP A 230 -5.00 7.11 13.54
C ASP A 230 -3.61 7.17 14.19
N ALA A 231 -3.47 6.54 15.37
CA ALA A 231 -2.17 6.38 16.01
C ALA A 231 -1.20 5.57 15.12
N LEU A 232 -1.67 4.45 14.55
CA LEU A 232 -0.91 3.65 13.60
C LEU A 232 -0.52 4.45 12.34
N TYR A 233 -1.44 5.25 11.82
CA TYR A 233 -1.20 6.12 10.67
C TYR A 233 -0.12 7.17 10.97
N GLY A 234 -0.18 7.81 12.14
CA GLY A 234 0.84 8.77 12.58
C GLY A 234 2.25 8.18 12.58
N VAL A 235 2.42 6.97 13.14
CA VAL A 235 3.72 6.27 13.13
C VAL A 235 4.11 5.86 11.70
N ALA A 236 3.17 5.37 10.89
CA ALA A 236 3.44 4.97 9.51
C ALA A 236 3.95 6.15 8.66
N VAL A 237 3.38 7.34 8.82
CA VAL A 237 3.86 8.57 8.17
C VAL A 237 5.31 8.86 8.55
N ILE A 238 5.64 8.84 9.85
CA ILE A 238 7.00 9.11 10.35
C ILE A 238 8.01 8.11 9.75
N VAL A 239 7.66 6.83 9.72
CA VAL A 239 8.52 5.77 9.16
C VAL A 239 8.68 5.95 7.66
N HIS A 240 7.60 6.19 6.91
CA HIS A 240 7.64 6.41 5.46
C HIS A 240 8.54 7.60 5.12
N ASP A 241 8.34 8.73 5.80
CA ASP A 241 9.12 9.94 5.57
C ASP A 241 10.61 9.72 5.92
N ALA A 242 10.91 8.91 6.95
CA ALA A 242 12.29 8.53 7.31
C ALA A 242 12.95 7.52 6.34
N LEU A 243 12.17 6.79 5.55
CA LEU A 243 12.63 5.85 4.52
C LEU A 243 12.72 6.50 3.12
N LYS A 244 12.10 7.68 2.94
CA LYS A 244 12.05 8.40 1.67
C LYS A 244 13.46 8.63 1.08
N GLY A 245 13.61 8.36 -0.22
CA GLY A 245 14.86 8.55 -0.95
C GLY A 245 15.94 7.49 -0.70
N ARG A 246 15.65 6.44 0.07
CA ARG A 246 16.58 5.33 0.28
C ARG A 246 16.38 4.23 -0.74
N ASN A 247 17.48 3.65 -1.22
CA ASN A 247 17.48 2.58 -2.23
C ASN A 247 17.51 1.17 -1.63
N ASP A 248 17.45 1.05 -0.30
CA ASP A 248 17.55 -0.21 0.44
C ASP A 248 16.22 -0.62 1.12
N VAL A 249 15.12 0.07 0.79
CA VAL A 249 13.80 -0.23 1.36
C VAL A 249 13.29 -1.58 0.84
N PRO A 250 12.97 -2.55 1.72
CA PRO A 250 12.43 -3.84 1.29
C PRO A 250 11.11 -3.69 0.52
N VAL A 251 10.96 -4.43 -0.59
CA VAL A 251 9.72 -4.39 -1.41
C VAL A 251 8.48 -4.74 -0.60
N SER A 252 8.57 -5.72 0.29
CA SER A 252 7.46 -6.13 1.15
C SER A 252 6.99 -5.02 2.08
N LEU A 253 7.91 -4.16 2.52
CA LEU A 253 7.61 -3.01 3.37
C LEU A 253 6.87 -1.93 2.57
N GLY A 254 7.41 -1.55 1.41
CA GLY A 254 6.77 -0.56 0.53
C GLY A 254 5.38 -0.99 0.06
N ASP A 255 5.17 -2.27 -0.22
CA ASP A 255 3.85 -2.82 -0.62
C ASP A 255 2.78 -2.73 0.47
N ARG A 256 3.19 -2.91 1.74
CA ARG A 256 2.29 -2.81 2.89
C ARG A 256 1.88 -1.37 3.13
N PHE A 257 2.85 -0.47 3.10
CA PHE A 257 2.65 0.97 3.29
C PHE A 257 1.79 1.55 2.18
N SER A 258 2.03 1.19 0.92
CA SER A 258 1.25 1.73 -0.19
C SER A 258 -0.24 1.39 -0.08
N ARG A 259 -0.57 0.14 0.28
CA ARG A 259 -1.95 -0.30 0.54
C ARG A 259 -2.56 0.40 1.75
N PHE A 260 -1.81 0.47 2.85
CA PHE A 260 -2.28 1.10 4.08
C PHE A 260 -2.59 2.59 3.91
N PHE A 261 -1.74 3.35 3.21
CA PHE A 261 -1.99 4.74 2.88
C PHE A 261 -3.18 4.90 1.94
N ALA A 262 -3.29 4.03 0.92
CA ALA A 262 -4.41 4.05 -0.01
C ALA A 262 -5.76 3.86 0.69
N ILE A 263 -5.89 2.86 1.58
CA ILE A 263 -7.13 2.64 2.32
C ILE A 263 -7.41 3.75 3.34
N SER A 264 -6.38 4.48 3.77
CA SER A 264 -6.48 5.59 4.73
C SER A 264 -6.68 6.95 4.06
N GLY A 265 -6.83 6.97 2.73
CA GLY A 265 -7.09 8.19 1.95
C GLY A 265 -5.86 9.05 1.63
N ASP A 266 -4.66 8.70 2.10
CA ASP A 266 -3.42 9.40 1.73
C ASP A 266 -2.87 8.83 0.41
N HIS A 267 -3.50 9.23 -0.69
CA HIS A 267 -3.07 8.80 -2.01
C HIS A 267 -1.69 9.36 -2.41
N ALA A 268 -1.23 10.46 -1.81
CA ALA A 268 0.10 10.99 -2.09
C ALA A 268 1.18 10.04 -1.57
N ARG A 269 1.11 9.64 -0.30
CA ARG A 269 2.05 8.67 0.28
C ARG A 269 1.88 7.28 -0.29
N ALA A 270 0.66 6.87 -0.65
CA ALA A 270 0.44 5.63 -1.38
C ALA A 270 1.24 5.62 -2.70
N ALA A 271 1.17 6.71 -3.48
CA ALA A 271 1.94 6.85 -4.70
C ALA A 271 3.46 6.83 -4.46
N GLU A 272 3.93 7.60 -3.47
CA GLU A 272 5.36 7.65 -3.13
C GLU A 272 5.91 6.28 -2.70
N ALA A 273 5.12 5.50 -1.97
CA ALA A 273 5.49 4.14 -1.59
C ALA A 273 5.57 3.22 -2.82
N HIS A 274 4.62 3.34 -3.75
CA HIS A 274 4.67 2.63 -5.03
C HIS A 274 5.89 3.02 -5.89
N ASP A 275 6.23 4.30 -5.94
CA ASP A 275 7.42 4.82 -6.64
C ASP A 275 8.72 4.29 -6.03
N THR A 276 8.80 4.23 -4.70
CA THR A 276 9.97 3.67 -3.98
C THR A 276 10.18 2.20 -4.34
N VAL A 277 9.10 1.40 -4.35
CA VAL A 277 9.16 -0.01 -4.78
C VAL A 277 9.56 -0.12 -6.25
N ALA A 278 9.03 0.74 -7.12
CA ALA A 278 9.35 0.76 -8.54
C ALA A 278 10.84 1.06 -8.78
N ALA A 279 11.40 2.04 -8.06
CA ALA A 279 12.81 2.42 -8.15
C ALA A 279 13.74 1.27 -7.75
N PHE A 280 13.45 0.58 -6.64
CA PHE A 280 14.21 -0.60 -6.21
C PHE A 280 14.14 -1.73 -7.25
N ARG A 281 12.96 -2.02 -7.78
CA ARG A 281 12.77 -3.03 -8.85
C ARG A 281 13.53 -2.67 -10.12
N LEU A 282 13.58 -1.39 -10.48
CA LEU A 282 14.35 -0.92 -11.63
C LEU A 282 15.85 -1.09 -11.41
N GLN A 283 16.34 -0.86 -10.18
CA GLN A 283 17.74 -1.12 -9.84
C GLN A 283 18.07 -2.61 -9.97
N LEU A 284 17.20 -3.51 -9.48
CA LEU A 284 17.37 -4.95 -9.67
C LEU A 284 17.40 -5.33 -11.16
N ALA A 285 16.49 -4.77 -11.97
CA ALA A 285 16.47 -5.02 -13.41
C ALA A 285 17.79 -4.61 -14.09
N ARG A 286 18.34 -3.45 -13.73
CA ARG A 286 19.63 -2.97 -14.24
C ARG A 286 20.79 -3.88 -13.83
N ASN A 287 20.80 -4.34 -12.58
CA ASN A 287 21.82 -5.25 -12.07
C ASN A 287 21.78 -6.58 -12.82
N GLU A 288 20.60 -7.17 -13.01
CA GLU A 288 20.40 -8.43 -13.74
C GLU A 288 20.77 -8.30 -15.23
N ALA A 289 20.38 -7.21 -15.90
CA ALA A 289 20.79 -6.93 -17.27
C ALA A 289 22.32 -6.74 -17.40
N GLY A 290 22.94 -6.13 -16.40
CA GLY A 290 24.40 -5.99 -16.33
C GLY A 290 25.12 -7.32 -16.13
N LEU A 291 24.55 -8.23 -15.33
CA LEU A 291 25.06 -9.59 -15.11
C LEU A 291 24.91 -10.46 -16.35
N SER A 292 23.78 -10.39 -17.06
CA SER A 292 23.52 -11.11 -18.32
C SER A 292 24.65 -10.89 -19.35
N LYS A 293 25.23 -9.68 -19.40
CA LYS A 293 26.37 -9.34 -20.28
C LYS A 293 27.71 -9.93 -19.86
N LYS A 294 27.83 -10.41 -18.61
CA LYS A 294 29.10 -10.85 -17.98
C LYS A 294 29.16 -12.35 -17.69
N VAL A 295 28.03 -13.06 -17.75
CA VAL A 295 27.93 -14.49 -17.45
C VAL A 295 28.06 -15.35 -18.72
N PRO A 296 28.39 -16.65 -18.58
CA PRO A 296 28.35 -17.60 -19.69
C PRO A 296 26.99 -17.64 -20.38
N GLU A 297 26.99 -17.98 -21.67
CA GLU A 297 25.80 -17.95 -22.53
C GLU A 297 24.64 -18.79 -21.99
N THR A 298 24.93 -19.90 -21.33
CA THR A 298 23.95 -20.79 -20.68
C THR A 298 23.15 -20.16 -19.54
N LEU A 299 23.63 -19.06 -18.95
CA LEU A 299 22.96 -18.34 -17.86
C LEU A 299 22.41 -16.97 -18.31
N ARG A 300 22.75 -16.53 -19.53
CA ARG A 300 22.41 -15.20 -20.06
C ARG A 300 20.90 -14.98 -20.11
N ASP A 301 20.17 -15.98 -20.59
CA ASP A 301 18.72 -15.94 -20.77
C ASP A 301 18.00 -15.84 -19.43
N ALA A 302 18.41 -16.62 -18.43
CA ALA A 302 17.82 -16.57 -17.08
C ALA A 302 18.01 -15.20 -16.41
N HIS A 303 19.16 -14.55 -16.57
CA HIS A 303 19.39 -13.19 -16.08
C HIS A 303 18.58 -12.15 -16.86
N TRP A 304 18.42 -12.34 -18.18
CA TRP A 304 17.62 -11.45 -19.02
C TRP A 304 16.13 -11.54 -18.69
N GLU A 305 15.59 -12.75 -18.49
CA GLU A 305 14.21 -12.97 -18.04
C GLU A 305 13.95 -12.31 -16.68
N ARG A 306 14.87 -12.42 -15.73
CA ARG A 306 14.77 -11.72 -14.43
C ARG A 306 14.81 -10.20 -14.57
N ALA A 307 15.59 -9.68 -15.52
CA ALA A 307 15.63 -8.26 -15.81
C ALA A 307 14.29 -7.76 -16.36
N ILE A 308 13.71 -8.49 -17.34
CA ILE A 308 12.38 -8.21 -17.90
C ILE A 308 11.32 -8.27 -16.80
N PHE A 309 11.31 -9.33 -16.00
CA PHE A 309 10.35 -9.51 -14.90
C PHE A 309 10.36 -8.33 -13.92
N ASN A 310 11.54 -7.89 -13.48
CA ASN A 310 11.66 -6.76 -12.56
C ASN A 310 11.26 -5.43 -13.22
N ALA A 311 11.55 -5.23 -14.51
CA ALA A 311 11.13 -4.06 -15.26
C ALA A 311 9.59 -3.98 -15.40
N THR A 312 8.94 -5.10 -15.75
CA THR A 312 7.47 -5.19 -15.85
C THR A 312 6.79 -4.90 -14.51
N LEU A 313 7.32 -5.46 -13.40
CA LEU A 313 6.80 -5.16 -12.06
C LEU A 313 7.02 -3.70 -11.66
N SER A 314 8.15 -3.10 -12.02
CA SER A 314 8.40 -1.66 -11.80
C SER A 314 7.36 -0.81 -12.53
N ALA A 315 7.10 -1.09 -13.82
CA ALA A 315 6.10 -0.39 -14.61
C ALA A 315 4.68 -0.50 -14.02
N ALA A 316 4.29 -1.69 -13.54
CA ALA A 316 3.01 -1.88 -12.87
C ALA A 316 2.88 -1.03 -11.58
N ARG A 317 3.98 -0.86 -10.83
CA ARG A 317 4.01 -0.03 -9.62
C ARG A 317 3.92 1.45 -9.95
N LEU A 318 4.65 1.92 -10.96
CA LEU A 318 4.52 3.31 -11.45
C LEU A 318 3.11 3.61 -11.98
N SER A 319 2.48 2.65 -12.66
CA SER A 319 1.08 2.77 -13.11
C SER A 319 0.12 2.89 -11.91
N THR A 320 0.35 2.13 -10.84
CA THR A 320 -0.46 2.24 -9.61
C THR A 320 -0.17 3.55 -8.85
N ALA A 321 1.07 4.02 -8.83
CA ALA A 321 1.43 5.33 -8.27
C ALA A 321 0.71 6.45 -9.03
N ALA A 322 0.70 6.40 -10.37
CA ALA A 322 -0.01 7.35 -11.21
C ALA A 322 -1.54 7.33 -10.94
N LEU A 323 -2.14 6.16 -10.70
CA LEU A 323 -3.54 6.05 -10.28
C LEU A 323 -3.79 6.80 -8.96
N HIS A 324 -2.91 6.65 -7.98
CA HIS A 324 -3.04 7.36 -6.70
C HIS A 324 -2.81 8.86 -6.85
N LEU A 325 -1.80 9.31 -7.60
CA LEU A 325 -1.60 10.72 -7.91
C LEU A 325 -2.79 11.31 -8.69
N ALA A 326 -3.44 10.52 -9.52
CA ALA A 326 -4.63 10.90 -10.25
C ALA A 326 -5.86 11.12 -9.34
N CYS A 327 -5.86 10.61 -8.12
CA CYS A 327 -6.87 10.92 -7.11
C CYS A 327 -6.66 12.28 -6.42
N LEU A 328 -5.52 12.98 -6.62
CA LEU A 328 -5.11 14.21 -5.90
C LEU A 328 -5.34 15.54 -6.65
N GLU A 329 -6.02 15.54 -7.79
CA GLU A 329 -5.86 16.54 -8.87
C GLU A 329 -5.75 18.03 -8.53
N THR A 330 -4.62 18.62 -8.98
CA THR A 330 -4.57 19.91 -9.70
C THR A 330 -3.77 19.92 -11.03
N ASN A 331 -3.04 18.85 -11.45
CA ASN A 331 -2.04 18.97 -12.55
C ASN A 331 -2.01 17.89 -13.68
N LYS A 332 -3.10 17.14 -13.94
CA LYS A 332 -3.11 16.07 -14.98
C LYS A 332 -2.72 16.49 -16.41
N PRO A 333 -3.05 17.69 -16.94
CA PRO A 333 -2.67 18.09 -18.31
C PRO A 333 -1.16 18.28 -18.53
N GLU A 334 -0.39 18.61 -17.49
CA GLU A 334 1.07 18.75 -17.57
C GLU A 334 1.77 17.40 -17.58
N GLU A 335 1.28 16.47 -16.77
CA GLU A 335 1.82 15.10 -16.72
C GLU A 335 1.64 14.37 -18.06
N ILE A 336 0.46 14.47 -18.68
CA ILE A 336 0.20 13.87 -20.00
C ILE A 336 1.20 14.43 -21.03
N ARG A 337 1.38 15.76 -21.08
CA ARG A 337 2.34 16.40 -21.99
C ARG A 337 3.78 15.93 -21.75
N SER A 338 4.20 15.83 -20.48
CA SER A 338 5.53 15.35 -20.11
C SER A 338 5.77 13.89 -20.51
N CYS A 339 4.79 13.02 -20.26
CA CYS A 339 4.86 11.61 -20.64
C CYS A 339 4.96 11.44 -22.15
N LEU A 340 4.15 12.16 -22.94
CA LEU A 340 4.21 12.10 -24.40
C LEU A 340 5.53 12.65 -24.95
N ALA A 341 6.03 13.75 -24.42
CA ALA A 341 7.34 14.28 -24.81
C ALA A 341 8.46 13.28 -24.53
N THR A 342 8.38 12.59 -23.39
CA THR A 342 9.37 11.58 -23.01
C THR A 342 9.25 10.31 -23.86
N ALA A 343 8.03 9.85 -24.16
CA ALA A 343 7.80 8.72 -25.05
C ALA A 343 8.42 8.96 -26.43
N ARG A 344 8.21 10.17 -27.00
CA ARG A 344 8.78 10.56 -28.30
C ARG A 344 10.31 10.60 -28.27
N ARG A 345 10.93 11.08 -27.18
CA ARG A 345 12.40 11.04 -27.02
C ARG A 345 12.95 9.61 -27.03
N PHE A 346 12.30 8.68 -26.32
CA PHE A 346 12.73 7.28 -26.29
C PHE A 346 12.52 6.59 -27.65
N ARG A 347 11.40 6.89 -28.33
CA ARG A 347 11.19 6.47 -29.72
C ARG A 347 12.33 6.94 -30.62
N ASP A 348 12.63 8.24 -30.60
CA ASP A 348 13.62 8.83 -31.49
C ASP A 348 15.03 8.26 -31.21
N ALA A 349 15.26 7.75 -29.99
CA ALA A 349 16.46 7.02 -29.58
C ALA A 349 16.44 5.50 -29.92
N GLY A 350 15.36 4.97 -30.49
CA GLY A 350 15.20 3.57 -30.87
C GLY A 350 14.79 2.63 -29.72
N ASP A 351 14.37 3.17 -28.58
CA ASP A 351 14.01 2.39 -27.39
C ASP A 351 12.50 2.19 -27.26
N ALA A 352 11.96 1.27 -28.08
CA ALA A 352 10.52 1.03 -28.22
C ALA A 352 9.84 0.59 -26.92
N ALA A 353 10.53 -0.19 -26.07
CA ALA A 353 9.97 -0.68 -24.81
C ALA A 353 9.71 0.47 -23.81
N TYR A 354 10.68 1.40 -23.68
CA TYR A 354 10.50 2.58 -22.84
C TYR A 354 9.51 3.57 -23.45
N ALA A 355 9.51 3.76 -24.78
CA ALA A 355 8.51 4.59 -25.46
C ALA A 355 7.08 4.09 -25.17
N LEU A 356 6.85 2.78 -25.30
CA LEU A 356 5.55 2.15 -25.04
C LEU A 356 5.12 2.32 -23.57
N ALA A 357 6.04 2.22 -22.61
CA ALA A 357 5.74 2.45 -21.20
C ALA A 357 5.26 3.88 -20.90
N TYR A 358 5.86 4.90 -21.53
CA TYR A 358 5.44 6.29 -21.36
C TYR A 358 4.14 6.61 -22.12
N TYR A 359 3.90 6.03 -23.29
CA TYR A 359 2.60 6.10 -23.95
C TYR A 359 1.49 5.45 -23.10
N ALA A 360 1.76 4.28 -22.52
CA ALA A 360 0.83 3.60 -21.63
C ALA A 360 0.47 4.46 -20.40
N ARG A 361 1.47 5.12 -19.78
CA ARG A 361 1.23 6.06 -18.69
C ARG A 361 0.38 7.24 -19.13
N ALA A 362 0.70 7.88 -20.25
CA ALA A 362 -0.06 9.01 -20.78
C ALA A 362 -1.53 8.62 -21.10
N ALA A 363 -1.73 7.44 -21.68
CA ALA A 363 -3.06 6.90 -21.98
C ALA A 363 -3.87 6.63 -20.71
N GLN A 364 -3.26 6.03 -19.68
CA GLN A 364 -3.93 5.78 -18.40
C GLN A 364 -4.28 7.09 -17.66
N THR A 365 -3.36 8.05 -17.61
CA THR A 365 -3.63 9.37 -17.02
C THR A 365 -4.74 10.12 -17.78
N SER A 366 -4.85 9.92 -19.10
CA SER A 366 -5.95 10.45 -19.91
C SER A 366 -7.27 9.72 -19.66
N ALA A 367 -7.25 8.42 -19.41
CA ALA A 367 -8.45 7.66 -19.04
C ALA A 367 -9.05 8.15 -17.71
N LEU A 368 -8.19 8.52 -16.74
CA LEU A 368 -8.58 9.09 -15.45
C LEU A 368 -9.29 10.44 -15.54
N THR A 369 -9.11 11.19 -16.63
CA THR A 369 -9.82 12.47 -16.87
C THR A 369 -11.06 12.31 -17.74
N ASN A 370 -11.48 11.08 -18.00
CA ASN A 370 -12.56 10.74 -18.94
C ASN A 370 -12.28 11.27 -20.37
N ALA A 371 -11.01 11.35 -20.77
CA ALA A 371 -10.58 11.87 -22.07
C ALA A 371 -10.39 10.75 -23.11
N PHE A 372 -11.46 9.98 -23.39
CA PHE A 372 -11.42 8.83 -24.31
C PHE A 372 -10.73 9.12 -25.65
N GLY A 373 -11.08 10.24 -26.31
CA GLY A 373 -10.47 10.59 -27.59
C GLY A 373 -8.97 10.92 -27.51
N GLU A 374 -8.47 11.34 -26.35
CA GLU A 374 -7.02 11.49 -26.14
C GLU A 374 -6.36 10.12 -25.91
N VAL A 375 -7.01 9.23 -25.17
CA VAL A 375 -6.55 7.84 -25.02
C VAL A 375 -6.42 7.16 -26.38
N GLU A 376 -7.43 7.28 -27.23
CA GLU A 376 -7.43 6.71 -28.58
C GLU A 376 -6.24 7.23 -29.41
N LYS A 377 -6.02 8.55 -29.45
CA LYS A 377 -4.88 9.15 -30.15
C LYS A 377 -3.53 8.68 -29.62
N ILE A 378 -3.38 8.61 -28.29
CA ILE A 378 -2.13 8.18 -27.66
C ILE A 378 -1.83 6.71 -27.99
N LEU A 379 -2.86 5.85 -27.96
CA LEU A 379 -2.72 4.45 -28.32
C LEU A 379 -2.45 4.29 -29.82
N ASP A 380 -3.05 5.12 -30.67
CA ASP A 380 -2.74 5.18 -32.11
C ASP A 380 -1.29 5.59 -32.37
N GLU A 381 -0.76 6.59 -31.64
CA GLU A 381 0.67 6.93 -31.67
C GLU A 381 1.54 5.75 -31.22
N ALA A 382 1.15 5.04 -30.15
CA ALA A 382 1.87 3.90 -29.61
C ALA A 382 1.90 2.70 -30.58
N ARG A 383 0.85 2.48 -31.39
CA ARG A 383 0.81 1.43 -32.42
C ARG A 383 1.97 1.53 -33.40
N GLY A 384 2.43 2.75 -33.72
CA GLY A 384 3.55 2.99 -34.63
C GLY A 384 4.89 2.43 -34.14
N GLU A 385 5.02 2.22 -32.83
CA GLU A 385 6.28 1.82 -32.18
C GLU A 385 6.41 0.30 -31.96
N VAL A 386 5.30 -0.42 -32.03
CA VAL A 386 5.25 -1.85 -31.69
C VAL A 386 5.70 -2.69 -32.89
N ARG A 387 6.92 -3.22 -32.84
CA ARG A 387 7.37 -4.31 -33.71
C ARG A 387 7.51 -5.60 -32.90
N GLY A 388 6.50 -6.45 -32.98
CA GLY A 388 6.50 -7.79 -32.37
C GLY A 388 5.95 -7.88 -30.93
N ASP A 389 5.73 -6.77 -30.23
CA ASP A 389 5.13 -6.74 -28.87
C ASP A 389 3.63 -6.39 -28.90
N TYR A 390 2.86 -7.17 -29.66
CA TYR A 390 1.42 -6.95 -29.84
C TYR A 390 0.63 -7.16 -28.55
N GLU A 391 1.12 -8.07 -27.69
CA GLU A 391 0.54 -8.36 -26.38
C GLU A 391 0.70 -7.18 -25.42
N GLY A 392 1.87 -6.53 -25.37
CA GLY A 392 2.11 -5.36 -24.52
C GLY A 392 1.17 -4.19 -24.82
N LEU A 393 0.86 -3.95 -26.08
CA LEU A 393 -0.13 -2.93 -26.45
C LEU A 393 -1.57 -3.35 -26.10
N CYS A 394 -1.94 -4.62 -26.32
CA CYS A 394 -3.24 -5.15 -25.89
C CYS A 394 -3.43 -5.06 -24.37
N MET A 395 -2.39 -5.34 -23.59
CA MET A 395 -2.39 -5.11 -22.14
C MET A 395 -2.59 -3.63 -21.79
N THR A 396 -2.07 -2.71 -22.60
CA THR A 396 -2.26 -1.27 -22.39
C THR A 396 -3.71 -0.87 -22.63
N TYR A 397 -4.36 -1.40 -23.68
CA TYR A 397 -5.81 -1.24 -23.88
C TYR A 397 -6.59 -1.77 -22.67
N GLU A 398 -6.27 -2.96 -22.18
CA GLU A 398 -6.94 -3.57 -21.03
C GLU A 398 -6.80 -2.72 -19.77
N ARG A 399 -5.59 -2.21 -19.48
CA ARG A 399 -5.36 -1.35 -18.31
C ARG A 399 -6.16 -0.05 -18.41
N CYS A 400 -6.16 0.61 -19.57
CA CYS A 400 -6.94 1.83 -19.75
C CYS A 400 -8.45 1.56 -19.66
N ALA A 401 -8.93 0.41 -20.16
CA ALA A 401 -10.33 -0.01 -20.01
C ALA A 401 -10.71 -0.22 -18.54
N LYS A 402 -9.85 -0.91 -17.77
CA LYS A 402 -10.02 -1.07 -16.32
C LYS A 402 -10.03 0.27 -15.59
N THR A 403 -9.21 1.23 -16.02
CA THR A 403 -9.23 2.60 -15.47
C THR A 403 -10.57 3.30 -15.74
N PHE A 404 -11.08 3.25 -16.97
CA PHE A 404 -12.41 3.80 -17.27
C PHE A 404 -13.51 3.15 -16.44
N GLU A 405 -13.46 1.83 -16.30
CA GLU A 405 -14.43 1.09 -15.49
C GLU A 405 -14.36 1.48 -14.01
N ALA A 406 -13.16 1.59 -13.43
CA ALA A 406 -12.97 2.02 -12.05
C ALA A 406 -13.51 3.44 -11.80
N CYS A 407 -13.49 4.30 -12.83
CA CYS A 407 -14.10 5.63 -12.78
C CYS A 407 -15.61 5.63 -13.09
N GLY A 408 -16.25 4.47 -13.25
CA GLY A 408 -17.68 4.35 -13.53
C GLY A 408 -18.08 4.59 -14.99
N TYR A 409 -17.15 4.41 -15.94
CA TYR A 409 -17.35 4.67 -17.37
C TYR A 409 -17.34 3.36 -18.21
N PRO A 410 -18.36 2.49 -18.07
CA PRO A 410 -18.36 1.17 -18.71
C PRO A 410 -18.39 1.23 -20.24
N PHE A 411 -19.02 2.25 -20.84
CA PHE A 411 -19.03 2.41 -22.30
C PHE A 411 -17.64 2.76 -22.86
N ALA A 412 -16.88 3.60 -22.16
CA ALA A 412 -15.49 3.88 -22.53
C ALA A 412 -14.59 2.66 -22.38
N ALA A 413 -14.77 1.87 -21.32
CA ALA A 413 -14.07 0.60 -21.17
C ALA A 413 -14.38 -0.37 -22.33
N ALA A 414 -15.66 -0.54 -22.66
CA ALA A 414 -16.11 -1.42 -23.73
C ALA A 414 -15.58 -1.01 -25.11
N LEU A 415 -15.66 0.29 -25.43
CA LEU A 415 -15.14 0.81 -26.70
C LEU A 415 -13.62 0.71 -26.80
N LEU A 416 -12.88 0.82 -25.68
CA LEU A 416 -11.43 0.57 -25.69
C LEU A 416 -11.10 -0.88 -26.03
N HIS A 417 -11.88 -1.84 -25.51
CA HIS A 417 -11.73 -3.23 -25.88
C HIS A 417 -12.07 -3.48 -27.36
N MET A 418 -13.09 -2.81 -27.90
CA MET A 418 -13.39 -2.87 -29.34
C MET A 418 -12.25 -2.28 -30.20
N LEU A 419 -11.63 -1.17 -29.77
CA LEU A 419 -10.43 -0.63 -30.43
C LEU A 419 -9.25 -1.60 -30.41
N ALA A 420 -9.11 -2.41 -29.36
CA ALA A 420 -8.11 -3.48 -29.29
C ALA A 420 -8.44 -4.61 -30.28
N VAL A 421 -9.71 -4.99 -30.41
CA VAL A 421 -10.16 -5.97 -31.43
C VAL A 421 -9.87 -5.47 -32.84
N ASP A 422 -10.14 -4.19 -33.14
CA ASP A 422 -9.85 -3.59 -34.44
C ASP A 422 -8.35 -3.58 -34.73
N TYR A 423 -7.53 -3.26 -33.72
CA TYR A 423 -6.07 -3.31 -33.83
C TYR A 423 -5.59 -4.74 -34.17
N VAL A 424 -6.03 -5.74 -33.41
CA VAL A 424 -5.65 -7.14 -33.63
C VAL A 424 -6.14 -7.65 -35.00
N THR A 425 -7.30 -7.20 -35.46
CA THR A 425 -7.83 -7.53 -36.79
C THR A 425 -6.95 -6.94 -37.90
N LYS A 426 -6.47 -5.70 -37.73
CA LYS A 426 -5.51 -5.08 -38.66
C LYS A 426 -4.17 -5.81 -38.68
N LEU A 427 -3.67 -6.28 -37.51
CA LEU A 427 -2.44 -7.08 -37.45
C LEU A 427 -2.58 -8.39 -38.23
N ARG A 428 -3.72 -9.08 -38.11
CA ARG A 428 -3.99 -10.29 -38.91
C ARG A 428 -3.96 -9.99 -40.41
N ALA A 429 -4.58 -8.89 -40.85
CA ALA A 429 -4.55 -8.47 -42.25
C ALA A 429 -3.12 -8.12 -42.75
N GLN A 430 -2.21 -7.77 -41.85
CA GLN A 430 -0.80 -7.51 -42.12
C GLN A 430 0.09 -8.77 -42.08
N GLY A 431 -0.50 -9.95 -41.88
CA GLY A 431 0.21 -11.24 -41.91
C GLY A 431 0.75 -11.74 -40.57
N VAL A 432 0.33 -11.15 -39.44
CA VAL A 432 0.65 -11.68 -38.10
C VAL A 432 -0.14 -12.98 -37.87
N ASP A 433 0.52 -13.98 -37.26
CA ASP A 433 -0.02 -15.32 -37.04
C ASP A 433 -1.42 -15.31 -36.40
N GLU A 434 -2.32 -16.12 -36.95
CA GLU A 434 -3.66 -16.33 -36.42
C GLU A 434 -3.62 -16.94 -35.01
N ALA A 435 -2.64 -17.78 -34.69
CA ALA A 435 -2.45 -18.36 -33.37
C ALA A 435 -2.21 -17.30 -32.27
N ILE A 436 -1.64 -16.14 -32.63
CA ILE A 436 -1.40 -15.01 -31.72
C ILE A 436 -2.61 -14.06 -31.73
N THR A 437 -3.14 -13.73 -32.91
CA THR A 437 -4.20 -12.72 -33.03
C THR A 437 -5.58 -13.23 -32.58
N MET A 438 -5.92 -14.51 -32.78
CA MET A 438 -7.24 -15.04 -32.42
C MET A 438 -7.54 -14.99 -30.91
N PRO A 439 -6.63 -15.44 -30.01
CA PRO A 439 -6.88 -15.36 -28.57
C PRO A 439 -7.05 -13.93 -28.07
N LEU A 440 -6.20 -13.00 -28.54
CA LEU A 440 -6.27 -11.58 -28.17
C LEU A 440 -7.59 -10.92 -28.59
N ALA A 441 -8.02 -11.14 -29.84
CA ALA A 441 -9.29 -10.63 -30.33
C ALA A 441 -10.49 -11.23 -29.58
N THR A 442 -10.44 -12.53 -29.27
CA THR A 442 -11.51 -13.23 -28.54
C THR A 442 -11.62 -12.71 -27.10
N HIS A 443 -10.49 -12.57 -26.41
CA HIS A 443 -10.43 -12.02 -25.06
C HIS A 443 -11.04 -10.63 -24.99
N HIS A 444 -10.58 -9.69 -25.83
CA HIS A 444 -11.11 -8.33 -25.81
C HIS A 444 -12.58 -8.25 -26.24
N ARG A 445 -13.05 -9.10 -27.15
CA ARG A 445 -14.47 -9.16 -27.51
C ARG A 445 -15.34 -9.62 -26.33
N SER A 446 -14.87 -10.61 -25.55
CA SER A 446 -15.54 -11.02 -24.31
C SER A 446 -15.59 -9.89 -23.29
N CYS A 447 -14.46 -9.24 -23.02
CA CYS A 447 -14.39 -8.12 -22.08
C CYS A 447 -15.28 -6.96 -22.49
N ALA A 448 -15.34 -6.62 -23.78
CA ALA A 448 -16.24 -5.59 -24.30
C ALA A 448 -17.73 -5.93 -24.02
N GLN A 449 -18.12 -7.19 -24.25
CA GLN A 449 -19.48 -7.68 -23.97
C GLN A 449 -19.82 -7.60 -22.48
N GLU A 450 -18.89 -7.97 -21.60
CA GLU A 450 -19.06 -7.85 -20.15
C GLU A 450 -19.27 -6.38 -19.72
N CYS A 451 -18.46 -5.46 -20.24
CA CYS A 451 -18.61 -4.03 -19.96
C CYS A 451 -19.97 -3.48 -20.44
N PHE A 452 -20.43 -3.87 -21.64
CA PHE A 452 -21.77 -3.49 -22.12
C PHE A 452 -22.89 -4.10 -21.26
N ALA A 453 -22.76 -5.36 -20.86
CA ALA A 453 -23.73 -6.03 -20.01
C ALA A 453 -23.85 -5.34 -18.64
N ARG A 454 -22.74 -4.90 -18.04
CA ARG A 454 -22.72 -4.09 -16.80
C ARG A 454 -23.46 -2.76 -16.94
N ALA A 455 -23.50 -2.20 -18.16
CA ALA A 455 -24.29 -1.02 -18.51
C ALA A 455 -25.72 -1.34 -18.98
N ASN A 456 -26.21 -2.56 -18.71
CA ASN A 456 -27.53 -3.08 -19.13
C ASN A 456 -27.78 -3.07 -20.64
N ARG A 457 -26.73 -3.15 -21.45
CA ARG A 457 -26.82 -3.18 -22.91
C ARG A 457 -26.42 -4.55 -23.46
N LYS A 458 -27.29 -5.17 -24.25
CA LYS A 458 -27.10 -6.54 -24.79
C LYS A 458 -26.16 -6.62 -26.01
N ALA A 459 -26.05 -5.54 -26.79
CA ALA A 459 -25.22 -5.49 -27.99
C ALA A 459 -24.35 -4.22 -27.99
N GLY A 460 -23.15 -4.33 -28.59
CA GLY A 460 -22.28 -3.20 -28.83
C GLY A 460 -22.95 -2.14 -29.71
N PRO A 461 -22.62 -0.86 -29.56
CA PRO A 461 -23.22 0.23 -30.33
C PRO A 461 -22.67 0.30 -31.75
N GLU A 462 -23.47 0.86 -32.66
CA GLU A 462 -23.05 1.23 -34.01
C GLU A 462 -22.27 2.56 -33.99
N ASP A 463 -22.61 3.48 -33.08
CA ASP A 463 -22.00 4.81 -32.94
C ASP A 463 -22.25 5.48 -31.55
N ILE A 464 -21.67 6.66 -31.32
CA ILE A 464 -21.81 7.45 -30.06
C ILE A 464 -23.23 8.02 -29.87
N GLY A 465 -23.91 8.44 -30.92
CA GLY A 465 -25.30 8.91 -30.87
C GLY A 465 -26.24 7.79 -30.43
N SER A 466 -26.06 6.58 -30.94
CA SER A 466 -26.76 5.36 -30.51
C SER A 466 -26.50 5.02 -29.02
N LEU A 467 -25.35 5.39 -28.45
CA LEU A 467 -25.11 5.29 -27.01
C LEU A 467 -25.82 6.39 -26.23
N LEU A 468 -25.79 7.62 -26.74
CA LEU A 468 -26.45 8.77 -26.12
C LEU A 468 -27.96 8.57 -26.02
N ALA A 469 -28.60 8.13 -27.11
CA ALA A 469 -30.03 7.84 -27.12
C ALA A 469 -30.40 6.75 -26.10
N PHE A 470 -29.59 5.70 -26.02
CA PHE A 470 -29.77 4.62 -25.04
C PHE A 470 -29.64 5.10 -23.59
N THR A 471 -28.66 5.94 -23.28
CA THR A 471 -28.47 6.47 -21.92
C THR A 471 -29.49 7.54 -21.56
N ALA A 472 -29.94 8.35 -22.52
CA ALA A 472 -30.96 9.38 -22.32
C ALA A 472 -32.37 8.80 -22.15
N GLY A 473 -32.73 7.73 -22.86
CA GLY A 473 -34.08 7.16 -22.88
C GLY A 473 -34.68 6.91 -21.48
N PRO A 474 -34.02 6.17 -20.58
CA PRO A 474 -34.53 5.93 -19.22
C PRO A 474 -34.60 7.20 -18.35
N LEU A 475 -33.88 8.26 -18.73
CA LEU A 475 -33.78 9.51 -17.97
C LEU A 475 -34.64 10.63 -18.57
N TRP A 476 -35.36 10.35 -19.66
CA TRP A 476 -36.00 11.37 -20.48
C TRP A 476 -36.91 12.30 -19.69
N GLY A 477 -37.78 11.74 -18.83
CA GLY A 477 -38.68 12.53 -17.99
C GLY A 477 -37.98 13.48 -17.02
N LYS A 478 -36.78 13.12 -16.54
CA LYS A 478 -35.96 13.99 -15.68
C LYS A 478 -35.19 15.01 -16.49
N LEU A 479 -34.65 14.61 -17.65
CA LEU A 479 -33.90 15.49 -18.53
C LEU A 479 -34.73 16.70 -18.98
N ILE A 480 -36.01 16.48 -19.30
CA ILE A 480 -36.93 17.56 -19.71
C ILE A 480 -37.53 18.33 -18.53
N SER A 481 -37.31 17.86 -17.29
CA SER A 481 -37.79 18.55 -16.10
C SER A 481 -36.92 19.78 -15.78
N PRO A 482 -37.46 20.78 -15.07
CA PRO A 482 -36.68 21.95 -14.64
C PRO A 482 -35.45 21.59 -13.79
N ASP A 483 -35.54 20.50 -13.02
CA ASP A 483 -34.51 20.04 -12.10
C ASP A 483 -33.39 19.26 -12.79
N GLY A 484 -33.66 18.70 -13.97
CA GLY A 484 -32.71 17.90 -14.74
C GLY A 484 -32.33 16.57 -14.10
N VAL A 485 -31.30 15.95 -14.65
CA VAL A 485 -30.64 14.78 -14.05
C VAL A 485 -29.53 15.28 -13.13
N VAL A 486 -29.74 15.09 -11.83
CA VAL A 486 -28.82 15.55 -10.78
C VAL A 486 -27.79 14.45 -10.47
N GLY A 487 -26.54 14.71 -10.84
CA GLY A 487 -25.37 13.96 -10.39
C GLY A 487 -24.65 14.62 -9.23
N GLN A 488 -23.59 13.98 -8.74
CA GLN A 488 -22.79 14.47 -7.61
C GLN A 488 -22.10 15.80 -7.93
N THR A 489 -21.55 15.94 -9.14
CA THR A 489 -20.76 17.09 -9.57
C THR A 489 -21.43 17.91 -10.67
N ALA A 490 -22.48 17.40 -11.30
CA ALA A 490 -23.11 18.02 -12.46
C ALA A 490 -24.64 17.89 -12.42
N ILE A 491 -25.34 18.85 -13.03
CA ILE A 491 -26.76 18.80 -13.32
C ILE A 491 -26.92 18.91 -14.83
N ILE A 492 -27.57 17.92 -15.45
CA ILE A 492 -27.73 17.85 -16.90
C ILE A 492 -29.21 18.05 -17.25
N ARG A 493 -29.50 19.02 -18.12
CA ARG A 493 -30.85 19.35 -18.55
C ARG A 493 -30.99 19.27 -20.07
N PHE A 494 -32.20 18.95 -20.48
CA PHE A 494 -32.65 18.99 -21.86
C PHE A 494 -34.02 19.66 -21.95
N SER A 495 -34.04 20.97 -21.65
CA SER A 495 -35.27 21.77 -21.62
C SER A 495 -36.07 21.59 -22.91
N GLU A 496 -37.34 21.21 -22.75
CA GLU A 496 -38.28 20.98 -23.86
C GLU A 496 -37.85 19.94 -24.90
N ALA A 497 -36.83 19.12 -24.61
CA ALA A 497 -36.20 18.21 -25.56
C ALA A 497 -35.71 18.89 -26.85
N CYS A 498 -35.29 20.15 -26.75
CA CYS A 498 -34.80 20.95 -27.87
C CYS A 498 -33.42 21.52 -27.56
N ASP A 499 -32.66 21.83 -28.61
CA ASP A 499 -31.43 22.62 -28.50
C ASP A 499 -31.72 23.92 -27.75
N ALA A 500 -31.02 24.15 -26.64
CA ALA A 500 -31.32 25.25 -25.72
C ALA A 500 -31.18 26.66 -26.33
N ILE A 501 -30.57 26.79 -27.51
CA ILE A 501 -30.33 28.07 -28.18
C ILE A 501 -31.16 28.20 -29.46
N THR A 502 -31.17 27.16 -30.29
CA THR A 502 -31.86 27.18 -31.59
C THR A 502 -33.27 26.61 -31.54
N CYS A 503 -33.66 25.99 -30.42
CA CYS A 503 -34.93 25.29 -30.23
C CYS A 503 -35.18 24.16 -31.24
N ASN A 504 -34.13 23.65 -31.89
CA ASN A 504 -34.23 22.49 -32.78
C ASN A 504 -34.56 21.24 -31.95
N PRO A 505 -35.59 20.45 -32.30
CA PRO A 505 -35.99 19.29 -31.53
C PRO A 505 -34.92 18.21 -31.50
N PHE A 506 -34.96 17.36 -30.47
CA PHE A 506 -34.11 16.18 -30.40
C PHE A 506 -34.39 15.25 -31.57
N ASP A 507 -33.38 15.12 -32.43
CA ASP A 507 -33.38 14.14 -33.49
C ASP A 507 -32.51 12.95 -33.08
N VAL A 508 -33.11 11.76 -33.17
CA VAL A 508 -32.46 10.46 -32.91
C VAL A 508 -31.68 10.01 -34.14
N GLU A 509 -31.87 10.64 -35.31
CA GLU A 509 -31.17 10.31 -36.54
C GLU A 509 -29.65 10.61 -36.47
N PRO A 510 -28.83 9.88 -37.27
CA PRO A 510 -27.37 9.77 -37.07
C PRO A 510 -26.56 11.05 -37.28
N ASP A 511 -27.12 12.03 -37.99
CA ASP A 511 -26.37 13.22 -38.43
C ASP A 511 -26.32 14.33 -37.35
N SER A 512 -27.21 14.28 -36.36
CA SER A 512 -27.32 15.28 -35.30
C SER A 512 -26.45 14.90 -34.10
N ARG A 513 -25.24 15.47 -34.03
CA ARG A 513 -24.33 15.31 -32.89
C ARG A 513 -24.69 16.26 -31.76
N TRP A 514 -25.00 15.72 -30.59
CA TRP A 514 -25.34 16.50 -29.40
C TRP A 514 -24.14 16.67 -28.46
N VAL A 515 -24.03 17.85 -27.86
CA VAL A 515 -22.98 18.23 -26.91
C VAL A 515 -23.61 18.85 -25.67
N LEU A 516 -22.88 18.86 -24.56
CA LEU A 516 -23.31 19.58 -23.36
C LEU A 516 -22.61 20.92 -23.30
N MET A 517 -23.38 22.00 -23.24
CA MET A 517 -22.89 23.35 -23.02
C MET A 517 -22.90 23.67 -21.53
N HIS A 518 -21.80 24.22 -21.00
CA HIS A 518 -21.72 24.67 -19.63
C HIS A 518 -22.57 25.92 -19.41
N GLY A 519 -23.59 25.81 -18.57
CA GLY A 519 -24.56 26.86 -18.25
C GLY A 519 -24.25 27.63 -16.97
N GLY A 520 -23.23 27.26 -16.20
CA GLY A 520 -22.83 27.93 -14.95
C GLY A 520 -22.55 26.96 -13.80
N THR A 521 -22.25 27.50 -12.62
CA THR A 521 -22.02 26.72 -11.40
C THR A 521 -23.03 27.12 -10.35
N GLN A 522 -23.74 26.15 -9.76
CA GLN A 522 -24.68 26.39 -8.67
C GLN A 522 -23.97 26.66 -7.34
N THR A 523 -24.68 27.20 -6.36
CA THR A 523 -24.19 27.46 -4.99
C THR A 523 -23.68 26.20 -4.28
N THR A 524 -24.20 25.03 -4.67
CA THR A 524 -23.74 23.73 -4.17
C THR A 524 -22.41 23.26 -4.79
N GLY A 525 -21.80 24.06 -5.66
CA GLY A 525 -20.57 23.71 -6.39
C GLY A 525 -20.79 22.77 -7.58
N ARG A 526 -22.03 22.42 -7.92
CA ARG A 526 -22.36 21.60 -9.10
C ARG A 526 -22.33 22.41 -10.37
N GLU A 527 -21.80 21.85 -11.43
CA GLU A 527 -21.80 22.46 -12.75
C GLU A 527 -23.10 22.14 -13.50
N LEU A 528 -23.68 23.16 -14.13
CA LEU A 528 -24.91 23.07 -14.89
C LEU A 528 -24.59 22.86 -16.36
N TYR A 529 -25.27 21.91 -17.00
CA TYR A 529 -25.05 21.55 -18.39
C TYR A 529 -26.38 21.45 -19.13
N ASP A 530 -26.43 22.06 -20.33
CA ASP A 530 -27.59 22.03 -21.22
C ASP A 530 -27.23 21.37 -22.55
N PHE A 531 -28.15 20.55 -23.08
CA PHE A 531 -27.99 19.96 -24.41
C PHE A 531 -28.10 21.00 -25.53
N VAL A 532 -27.12 21.01 -26.42
CA VAL A 532 -27.13 21.75 -27.68
C VAL A 532 -26.57 20.89 -28.80
N THR A 533 -26.89 21.21 -30.04
CA THR A 533 -26.30 20.55 -31.21
C THR A 533 -24.85 21.02 -31.41
N GLU A 534 -24.03 20.17 -32.01
CA GLU A 534 -22.66 20.52 -32.40
C GLU A 534 -22.65 21.69 -33.40
N GLY A 535 -23.70 21.80 -34.24
CA GLY A 535 -23.91 22.93 -35.14
C GLY A 535 -24.03 24.25 -34.38
N THR A 536 -24.88 24.31 -33.34
CA THR A 536 -25.02 25.46 -32.44
C THR A 536 -23.69 25.81 -31.76
N MET A 537 -22.98 24.82 -31.22
CA MET A 537 -21.65 25.05 -30.62
C MET A 537 -20.68 25.70 -31.62
N ARG A 538 -20.58 25.17 -32.85
CA ARG A 538 -19.69 25.72 -33.88
C ARG A 538 -20.09 27.16 -34.23
N ALA A 539 -21.39 27.43 -34.35
CA ALA A 539 -21.91 28.76 -34.63
C ALA A 539 -21.54 29.76 -33.52
N LEU A 540 -21.78 29.41 -32.26
CA LEU A 540 -21.49 30.26 -31.09
C LEU A 540 -20.00 30.61 -30.95
N ILE A 541 -19.13 29.63 -31.21
CA ILE A 541 -17.67 29.86 -31.19
C ILE A 541 -17.25 30.74 -32.37
N ALA A 542 -17.77 30.47 -33.57
CA ALA A 542 -17.40 31.22 -34.78
C ALA A 542 -17.89 32.67 -34.76
N SER A 543 -19.07 32.93 -34.20
CA SER A 543 -19.63 34.28 -34.05
C SER A 543 -19.01 35.07 -32.88
N GLY A 544 -18.19 34.43 -32.05
CA GLY A 544 -17.61 35.06 -30.86
C GLY A 544 -18.66 35.47 -29.83
N THR A 545 -19.79 34.76 -29.78
CA THR A 545 -20.89 35.07 -28.86
C THR A 545 -20.38 35.04 -27.41
N ARG A 546 -20.78 36.02 -26.60
CA ARG A 546 -20.36 36.12 -25.20
C ARG A 546 -21.05 35.05 -24.35
N HIS A 547 -20.25 34.32 -23.58
CA HIS A 547 -20.73 33.35 -22.60
C HIS A 547 -21.43 34.07 -21.44
N PRO A 548 -22.65 33.65 -21.04
CA PRO A 548 -23.45 34.35 -20.02
C PRO A 548 -22.77 34.38 -18.64
N CYS A 549 -22.09 33.29 -18.25
CA CYS A 549 -21.44 33.19 -16.94
C CYS A 549 -19.97 33.62 -16.86
N HIS A 550 -19.18 33.49 -17.93
CA HIS A 550 -17.71 33.60 -17.85
C HIS A 550 -17.13 34.94 -18.32
N ASN A 551 -17.98 35.93 -18.61
CA ASN A 551 -17.57 37.25 -19.06
C ASN A 551 -16.54 37.25 -20.23
N ARG A 552 -16.58 36.22 -21.08
CA ARG A 552 -15.70 36.02 -22.25
C ARG A 552 -16.51 35.36 -23.37
N ALA A 553 -16.00 35.34 -24.60
CA ALA A 553 -16.62 34.58 -25.68
C ALA A 553 -16.64 33.07 -25.37
N TYR A 554 -17.61 32.36 -25.96
CA TYR A 554 -17.63 30.89 -25.92
C TYR A 554 -16.32 30.32 -26.49
N GLN A 555 -15.78 29.34 -25.78
CA GLN A 555 -14.58 28.59 -26.16
C GLN A 555 -14.89 27.09 -26.18
N ARG A 556 -14.02 26.30 -26.81
CA ARG A 556 -14.20 24.84 -26.86
C ARG A 556 -14.26 24.18 -25.48
N SER A 557 -13.63 24.78 -24.46
CA SER A 557 -13.66 24.28 -23.08
C SER A 557 -15.01 24.41 -22.41
N ASP A 558 -15.92 25.23 -22.95
CA ASP A 558 -17.28 25.41 -22.42
C ASP A 558 -18.24 24.31 -22.88
N PHE A 559 -17.74 23.35 -23.66
CA PHE A 559 -18.56 22.27 -24.23
C PHE A 559 -17.94 20.89 -23.95
N VAL A 560 -18.77 19.96 -23.49
CA VAL A 560 -18.44 18.54 -23.37
C VAL A 560 -18.97 17.81 -24.60
N ARG A 561 -18.15 16.93 -25.20
CA ARG A 561 -18.41 16.33 -26.51
C ARG A 561 -18.18 14.82 -26.52
N GLY A 562 -18.80 14.14 -27.47
CA GLY A 562 -18.56 12.73 -27.76
C GLY A 562 -18.90 11.82 -26.58
N LEU A 563 -18.11 10.77 -26.38
CA LEU A 563 -18.35 9.76 -25.35
C LEU A 563 -18.36 10.32 -23.92
N LYS A 564 -17.69 11.46 -23.68
CA LYS A 564 -17.70 12.12 -22.36
C LYS A 564 -19.12 12.57 -21.98
N VAL A 565 -19.95 12.96 -22.95
CA VAL A 565 -21.38 13.29 -22.74
C VAL A 565 -22.14 12.06 -22.26
N VAL A 566 -21.99 10.93 -22.97
CA VAL A 566 -22.62 9.65 -22.64
C VAL A 566 -22.23 9.20 -21.23
N ASN A 567 -20.94 9.27 -20.90
CA ASN A 567 -20.42 8.90 -19.59
C ASN A 567 -20.97 9.80 -18.47
N MET A 568 -20.96 11.13 -18.66
CA MET A 568 -21.53 12.06 -17.68
C MET A 568 -23.02 11.79 -17.45
N LEU A 569 -23.78 11.56 -18.53
CA LEU A 569 -25.21 11.28 -18.44
C LEU A 569 -25.49 9.94 -17.76
N TYR A 570 -24.74 8.89 -18.10
CA TYR A 570 -24.87 7.57 -17.48
C TYR A 570 -24.58 7.62 -15.97
N THR A 571 -23.47 8.26 -15.58
CA THR A 571 -23.07 8.39 -14.18
C THR A 571 -24.07 9.22 -13.38
N ALA A 572 -24.49 10.39 -13.90
CA ALA A 572 -25.48 11.22 -13.24
C ALA A 572 -26.84 10.50 -13.12
N GLY A 573 -27.24 9.74 -14.15
CA GLY A 573 -28.45 8.93 -14.14
C GLY A 573 -28.44 7.84 -13.07
N ARG A 574 -27.34 7.07 -12.97
CA ARG A 574 -27.16 6.04 -11.92
C ARG A 574 -27.21 6.65 -10.52
N GLN A 575 -26.49 7.76 -10.30
CA GLN A 575 -26.47 8.45 -9.02
C GLN A 575 -27.86 8.98 -8.62
N SER A 576 -28.58 9.58 -9.58
CA SER A 576 -29.96 10.05 -9.35
C SER A 576 -30.91 8.90 -8.99
N GLN A 577 -30.81 7.76 -9.67
CA GLN A 577 -31.62 6.58 -9.38
C GLN A 577 -31.28 5.93 -8.03
N ASP A 578 -29.99 5.86 -7.69
CA ASP A 578 -29.53 5.29 -6.42
C ASP A 578 -29.95 6.18 -5.24
N ALA A 579 -29.91 7.51 -5.39
CA ALA A 579 -30.41 8.46 -4.39
C ALA A 579 -31.93 8.34 -4.17
N GLU A 580 -32.71 8.16 -5.24
CA GLU A 580 -34.16 7.94 -5.13
C GLU A 580 -34.51 6.61 -4.46
N ARG A 581 -33.70 5.57 -4.69
CA ARG A 581 -33.87 4.27 -4.01
C ARG A 581 -33.56 4.37 -2.53
N ALA A 582 -32.50 5.10 -2.16
CA ALA A 582 -32.17 5.36 -0.76
C ALA A 582 -33.31 6.12 -0.05
N LEU A 583 -33.77 7.22 -0.64
CA LEU A 583 -34.91 7.99 -0.12
C LEU A 583 -36.18 7.15 0.04
N ARG A 584 -36.50 6.27 -0.93
CA ARG A 584 -37.66 5.37 -0.81
C ARG A 584 -37.47 4.31 0.29
N SER A 585 -36.25 3.81 0.48
CA SER A 585 -35.94 2.87 1.56
C SER A 585 -36.09 3.52 2.93
N ASP A 586 -35.63 4.76 3.08
CA ASP A 586 -35.72 5.53 4.32
C ASP A 586 -37.18 5.87 4.66
N VAL A 587 -37.99 6.23 3.65
CA VAL A 587 -39.44 6.47 3.83
C VAL A 587 -40.17 5.18 4.22
N ILE A 588 -39.84 4.04 3.61
CA ILE A 588 -40.44 2.74 3.99
C ILE A 588 -40.04 2.33 5.41
N GLN A 589 -38.80 2.57 5.83
CA GLN A 589 -38.36 2.34 7.21
C GLN A 589 -39.07 3.25 8.21
N GLN A 590 -39.23 4.55 7.90
CA GLN A 590 -39.97 5.48 8.75
C GLN A 590 -41.47 5.12 8.85
N GLU A 591 -42.09 4.65 7.76
CA GLU A 591 -43.48 4.17 7.80
C GLU A 591 -43.61 2.89 8.64
N GLN A 592 -42.65 1.95 8.57
CA GLN A 592 -42.64 0.74 9.40
C GLN A 592 -42.43 1.05 10.90
N GLU A 593 -41.51 1.95 11.25
CA GLU A 593 -41.33 2.41 12.63
C GLU A 593 -42.58 3.09 13.19
N SER A 594 -43.32 3.85 12.36
CA SER A 594 -44.57 4.48 12.78
C SER A 594 -45.72 3.49 13.03
N ILE A 595 -45.74 2.37 12.31
CA ILE A 595 -46.76 1.32 12.47
C ILE A 595 -46.47 0.47 13.72
N ASP A 596 -45.19 0.21 14.01
CA ASP A 596 -44.80 -0.53 15.22
C ASP A 596 -45.05 0.30 16.49
N ASP A 597 -44.86 1.62 16.46
CA ASP A 597 -45.19 2.52 17.58
C ASP A 597 -46.71 2.58 17.86
N ASP A 598 -47.55 2.60 16.81
CA ASP A 598 -49.02 2.64 16.96
C ASP A 598 -49.61 1.27 17.44
N SER A 599 -48.89 0.18 17.17
CA SER A 599 -49.24 -1.16 17.68
C SER A 599 -48.94 -1.32 19.18
N SER A 600 -47.99 -0.55 19.73
CA SER A 600 -47.66 -0.54 21.16
C SER A 600 -48.72 0.18 22.02
N ILE A 601 -49.49 1.09 21.43
CA ILE A 601 -50.48 1.92 22.14
C ILE A 601 -51.84 1.20 22.31
N ARG A 602 -52.12 0.13 21.55
CA ARG A 602 -53.38 -0.64 21.67
C ARG A 602 -53.33 -1.89 22.56
N GLY A 603 -52.19 -2.16 23.21
CA GLY A 603 -52.00 -3.36 24.05
C GLY A 603 -52.45 -3.27 25.51
N ASN A 604 -52.74 -2.07 26.03
CA ASN A 604 -53.13 -1.88 27.44
C ASN A 604 -54.59 -1.41 27.56
N GLY A 605 -55.53 -2.34 27.42
CA GLY A 605 -56.93 -2.04 27.63
C GLY A 605 -57.83 -3.27 27.68
N VAL A 606 -58.28 -3.56 28.90
CA VAL A 606 -59.44 -4.40 29.28
C VAL A 606 -59.15 -5.88 29.60
N SER A 607 -59.05 -6.10 30.91
CA SER A 607 -59.80 -7.07 31.75
C SER A 607 -60.04 -8.49 31.25
#